data_AF-A0A7C1AKG0-F1
#
_entry.id   AF-A0A7C1AKG0-F1
#
_cell.length_a   1.000
_cell.length_b   1.000
_cell.length_c   1.000
_cell.angle_alpha   90.00
_cell.angle_beta   90.00
_cell.angle_gamma   90.00
#
_symmetry.space_group_name_H-M   'P 1'
#
loop_
_entity.id
_entity.type
_entity.pdbx_description
1 polymer ?
#
loop_
_entity_poly.entity_id
_entity_poly.type
_entity_poly.pdbx_seq_one_letter_code
_entity_poly.pdbx_strand_id
1 'polypeptide(L)' 'KEARLRNLRVSYELMLAPMLHDLPKARQHQGEILEQCAQLIDEGRLSVHVAETFPLAQAAKAHRRLEKGSITGKLVLTLP' A
#
# COMPACT_ATOMS: atom_id res chain seq x y z
N LYS A 1 27.07 2.64 -9.25
CA LYS A 1 27.63 1.51 -10.05
C LYS A 1 27.57 0.16 -9.31
N GLU A 2 27.70 0.13 -7.97
CA GLU A 2 27.63 -1.10 -7.17
C GLU A 2 26.24 -1.75 -7.05
N ALA A 3 25.14 -0.99 -7.07
CA ALA A 3 23.79 -1.55 -6.86
C ALA A 3 23.40 -2.64 -7.89
N ARG A 4 23.91 -2.55 -9.13
CA ARG A 4 23.63 -3.54 -10.19
C ARG A 4 24.33 -4.89 -9.96
N LEU A 5 25.38 -4.93 -9.12
CA LEU A 5 26.10 -6.15 -8.78
C LEU A 5 25.40 -6.99 -7.70
N ARG A 6 24.33 -6.48 -7.09
CA ARG A 6 23.62 -7.14 -5.96
C ARG A 6 22.19 -7.60 -6.31
N ASN A 7 21.86 -7.75 -7.59
CA ASN A 7 20.51 -8.13 -8.05
C ASN A 7 19.39 -7.26 -7.44
N LEU A 8 19.67 -5.98 -7.22
CA LEU A 8 18.70 -5.07 -6.63
C LEU A 8 17.56 -4.79 -7.63
N ARG A 9 16.35 -5.29 -7.35
CA ARG A 9 15.13 -4.92 -8.09
C ARG A 9 14.50 -3.72 -7.41
N VAL A 10 14.32 -2.64 -8.17
CA VAL A 10 13.50 -1.49 -7.76
C VAL A 10 12.21 -1.56 -8.56
N SER A 11 11.09 -1.76 -7.86
CA SER A 11 9.75 -1.72 -8.44
C SER A 11 9.04 -0.47 -7.94
N TYR A 12 8.41 0.27 -8.84
CA TYR A 12 7.51 1.37 -8.50
C TYR A 12 6.09 0.92 -8.85
N GLU A 13 5.17 1.07 -7.91
CA GLU A 13 3.75 0.90 -8.18
C GLU A 13 3.07 2.27 -8.03
N LEU A 14 2.48 2.76 -9.12
CA LEU A 14 1.90 4.11 -9.21
C LEU A 14 0.39 4.00 -9.41
N MET A 15 -0.35 3.74 -8.33
CA MET A 15 -1.80 3.55 -8.41
C MET A 15 -2.59 4.80 -8.84
N LEU A 16 -2.10 6.02 -8.52
CA LEU A 16 -2.80 7.28 -8.82
C LEU A 16 -2.63 7.74 -10.28
N ALA A 17 -1.47 7.48 -10.89
CA ALA A 17 -1.15 7.99 -12.23
C ALA A 17 -2.14 7.50 -13.31
N PRO A 18 -2.57 6.21 -13.33
CA PRO A 18 -3.61 5.73 -14.25
C PRO A 18 -4.97 6.43 -14.11
N MET A 19 -5.30 6.94 -12.91
CA MET A 19 -6.52 7.71 -12.69
C MET A 19 -6.39 9.14 -13.21
N LEU A 20 -5.26 9.80 -12.89
CA LEU A 20 -5.02 11.20 -13.27
C LEU A 20 -4.86 11.40 -14.77
N HIS A 21 -4.25 10.43 -15.47
CA HIS A 21 -3.97 10.51 -16.91
C HIS A 21 -4.98 9.77 -17.79
N ASP A 22 -6.12 9.35 -17.21
CA ASP A 22 -7.15 8.56 -17.85
C ASP A 22 -6.63 7.35 -18.68
N LEU A 23 -5.90 6.45 -18.03
CA LEU A 23 -5.33 5.25 -18.65
C LEU A 23 -6.11 3.99 -18.25
N PRO A 24 -7.19 3.62 -18.96
CA PRO A 24 -8.12 2.58 -18.53
C PRO A 24 -7.48 1.18 -18.40
N LYS A 25 -6.58 0.81 -19.32
CA LYS A 25 -5.87 -0.49 -19.24
C LYS A 25 -4.96 -0.58 -18.01
N ALA A 26 -4.27 0.52 -17.67
CA ALA A 26 -3.41 0.56 -16.50
C ALA A 26 -4.22 0.56 -15.20
N ARG A 27 -5.44 1.15 -15.20
CA ARG A 27 -6.39 1.01 -14.09
C ARG A 27 -6.88 -0.43 -13.94
N GLN A 28 -7.23 -1.10 -15.03
CA GLN A 28 -7.67 -2.50 -15.01
C GLN A 28 -6.58 -3.40 -14.41
N HIS A 29 -5.31 -3.17 -14.77
CA HIS A 29 -4.20 -3.94 -14.22
C HIS A 29 -4.09 -3.85 -12.69
N GLN A 30 -4.45 -2.72 -12.08
CA GLN A 30 -4.52 -2.61 -10.62
C GLN A 30 -5.58 -3.55 -10.02
N GLY A 31 -6.70 -3.74 -10.72
CA GLY A 31 -7.72 -4.71 -10.34
C GLY A 31 -7.20 -6.15 -10.38
N GLU A 32 -6.49 -6.52 -11.46
CA GLU A 32 -5.86 -7.83 -11.60
C GLU A 32 -4.85 -8.13 -10.48
N ILE A 33 -4.11 -7.11 -10.03
CA ILE A 33 -3.21 -7.21 -8.87
C ILE A 33 -4.00 -7.48 -7.60
N LEU A 34 -5.11 -6.77 -7.36
CA LEU A 34 -5.95 -6.95 -6.18
C LEU A 34 -6.61 -8.35 -6.14
N GLU A 35 -7.03 -8.87 -7.29
CA GLU A 35 -7.56 -10.24 -7.41
C GLU A 35 -6.51 -11.28 -6.99
N GLN A 36 -5.27 -11.14 -7.46
CA GLN A 36 -4.17 -12.01 -7.05
C GLN A 36 -3.86 -11.87 -5.55
N CYS A 37 -3.88 -10.65 -5.02
CA CYS A 37 -3.69 -10.40 -3.59
C CYS A 37 -4.79 -11.06 -2.75
N ALA A 38 -6.05 -11.01 -3.19
CA ALA A 38 -7.17 -11.64 -2.49
C ALA A 38 -6.94 -13.15 -2.36
N GLN A 39 -6.60 -13.83 -3.46
CA GLN A 39 -6.27 -15.26 -3.43
C GLN A 39 -5.14 -15.57 -2.44
N LEU A 40 -4.06 -14.78 -2.45
CA LEU A 40 -2.94 -14.99 -1.53
C LEU A 40 -3.31 -14.76 -0.06
N ILE A 41 -4.24 -13.85 0.22
CA ILE A 41 -4.76 -13.61 1.58
C ILE A 41 -5.61 -14.80 2.03
N ASP A 42 -6.50 -15.30 1.17
CA ASP A 42 -7.35 -16.46 1.46
C ASP A 42 -6.50 -17.72 1.72
N GLU A 43 -5.41 -17.88 0.98
CA GLU A 43 -4.41 -18.95 1.18
C GLU A 43 -3.53 -18.75 2.44
N GLY A 44 -3.66 -17.61 3.14
CA GLY A 44 -2.82 -17.27 4.30
C GLY A 44 -1.36 -16.94 3.95
N ARG A 45 -1.06 -16.74 2.67
CA ARG A 45 0.30 -16.45 2.15
C ARG A 45 0.63 -14.96 2.10
N LEU A 46 -0.39 -14.11 2.21
CA LEU A 46 -0.26 -12.67 2.32
C LEU A 46 -1.09 -12.18 3.51
N SER A 47 -0.51 -11.31 4.34
CA SER A 47 -1.22 -10.69 5.47
C SER A 47 -0.95 -9.20 5.53
N VAL A 48 -1.96 -8.43 5.94
CA VAL A 48 -1.83 -6.99 6.12
C VAL A 48 -1.31 -6.72 7.54
N HIS A 49 -0.11 -6.13 7.64
CA HIS A 49 0.42 -5.70 8.92
C HIS A 49 -0.17 -4.34 9.32
N VAL A 50 -1.16 -4.36 10.22
CA VAL A 50 -1.74 -3.15 10.83
C VAL A 50 -0.89 -2.75 12.02
N ALA A 51 -0.29 -1.55 11.95
CA ALA A 51 0.57 -1.05 13.02
C ALA A 51 -0.24 -0.44 14.16
N GLU A 52 -1.25 0.38 13.82
CA GLU A 52 -2.09 1.07 14.79
C GLU A 52 -3.41 1.48 14.12
N THR A 53 -4.47 1.59 14.92
CA THR A 53 -5.81 2.01 14.48
C THR A 53 -6.20 3.30 15.19
N PHE A 54 -6.91 4.17 14.47
CA PHE A 54 -7.43 5.42 15.02
C PHE A 54 -8.89 5.59 14.59
N PRO A 55 -9.79 6.09 15.44
CA PRO A 55 -11.08 6.56 14.97
C PRO A 55 -10.91 7.62 13.89
N LEU A 56 -11.79 7.68 12.88
CA LEU A 56 -11.71 8.68 11.81
C LEU A 56 -11.62 10.13 12.36
N ALA A 57 -12.32 10.43 13.45
CA ALA A 57 -12.25 11.73 14.14
C ALA A 57 -10.82 12.11 14.60
N GLN A 58 -9.92 11.14 14.72
CA GLN A 58 -8.53 11.31 15.11
C GLN A 58 -7.55 11.24 13.93
N ALA A 59 -8.01 11.41 12.68
CA ALA A 59 -7.15 11.36 11.49
C ALA A 59 -5.92 12.29 11.60
N ALA A 60 -6.07 13.49 12.17
CA ALA A 60 -4.94 14.41 12.39
C ALA A 60 -3.86 13.81 13.33
N LYS A 61 -4.24 13.00 14.32
CA LYS A 61 -3.30 12.30 15.20
C LYS A 61 -2.60 11.17 14.45
N ALA A 62 -3.31 10.42 13.61
CA ALA A 62 -2.74 9.40 12.75
C ALA A 62 -1.68 10.00 11.80
N HIS A 63 -1.96 11.16 11.18
CA HIS A 63 -1.00 11.88 10.35
C HIS A 63 0.26 12.29 11.11
N ARG A 64 0.11 12.93 12.28
CA ARG A 64 1.27 13.26 13.14
C ARG A 64 2.06 12.03 13.57
N ARG A 65 1.40 10.88 13.74
CA ARG A 65 2.09 9.62 14.05
C ARG A 65 2.90 9.11 12.85
N LEU A 66 2.32 9.18 11.65
CA LEU A 66 2.96 8.80 10.39
C LEU A 66 4.19 9.66 10.08
N GLU A 67 4.08 10.97 10.25
CA GLU A 67 5.15 11.96 9.98
C GLU A 67 6.40 11.73 10.82
N LYS A 68 6.26 11.19 12.03
CA LYS A 68 7.40 10.83 12.90
C LYS A 68 8.25 9.68 12.34
N GLY A 69 7.77 8.96 11.34
CA GLY A 69 8.45 7.81 10.76
C GLY A 69 8.51 6.58 11.69
N SER A 70 9.40 5.65 11.35
CA SER A 70 9.65 4.40 12.09
C SER A 70 8.38 3.56 12.33
N ILE A 71 7.52 3.48 11.33
CA ILE A 71 6.34 2.61 11.34
C ILE A 71 6.56 1.48 10.37
N THR A 72 6.41 0.24 10.84
CA THR A 72 6.28 -0.94 10.00
C THR A 72 4.82 -1.31 9.93
N GLY A 73 4.24 -1.33 8.72
CA GLY A 73 2.82 -1.62 8.51
C GLY A 73 1.97 -0.39 8.20
N LYS A 74 0.66 -0.53 8.33
CA LYS A 74 -0.33 0.51 7.97
C LYS A 74 -0.96 1.11 9.21
N LEU A 75 -1.18 2.43 9.17
CA LEU A 75 -2.12 3.11 10.06
C LEU A 75 -3.52 3.00 9.45
N VAL A 76 -4.49 2.56 10.23
CA VAL A 76 -5.86 2.36 9.76
C VAL A 76 -6.81 3.33 10.47
N LEU A 77 -7.69 3.96 9.70
CA LEU A 77 -8.78 4.76 10.25
C LEU A 77 -10.02 3.88 10.36
N THR A 78 -10.61 3.81 11.54
CA THR A 78 -11.85 3.08 11.78
C THR A 78 -13.04 4.02 11.66
N LEU A 79 -14.08 3.53 11.00
CA LEU A 79 -15.40 4.15 11.02
C LEU A 79 -16.17 3.62 12.25
N PRO A 80 -17.04 4.43 12.88
CA PRO A 80 -18.01 3.94 13.84
C PRO A 80 -19.00 2.95 13.19
#